data_AF-A0A9E3VPH7-F1
#
_entry.id   AF-A0A9E3VPH7-F1
#
_cell.length_a   1.000
_cell.length_b   1.000
_cell.length_c   1.000
_cell.angle_alpha   90.00
_cell.angle_beta   90.00
_cell.angle_gamma   90.00
#
_symmetry.space_group_name_H-M   'P 1'
#
loop_
_entity.id
_entity.type
_entity.pdbx_description
1 polymer ?
#
loop_
_entity_poly.entity_id
_entity_poly.type
_entity_poly.pdbx_seq_one_letter_code
_entity_poly.pdbx_strand_id
1 'polypeptide(L)'
;MAKRILFSVCVLIAAAGCPVVSLQPLYNSTEELVFKPELVGRWAGDDAGLEYMEFSQDSSKMYTMTLHEKDNEIRFAVGMVEVKGRLFLDLLPEEPKGDSAMWLQQMHEFWSIDLNKDTLAVKRMSGDWTGDRSEKGRLWVRHEIIDDKTILTAKPDRLKRFVRKWVDDPDAFAEAFTLHRVPSPPDDAKPSQQ
;
A
#
# COMPACT_ATOMS: atom_id res chain seq x y z
N MET A 1 -26.03 23.10 -29.03
CA MET A 1 -25.41 21.78 -28.80
C MET A 1 -24.64 21.85 -27.50
N ALA A 2 -25.16 21.21 -26.45
CA ALA A 2 -24.53 21.25 -25.12
C ALA A 2 -23.29 20.34 -25.11
N LYS A 3 -22.14 20.91 -24.75
CA LYS A 3 -20.89 20.17 -24.52
C LYS A 3 -21.14 19.21 -23.35
N ARG A 4 -21.11 17.91 -23.63
CA ARG A 4 -21.11 16.86 -22.61
C ARG A 4 -19.80 17.00 -21.84
N ILE A 5 -19.87 17.56 -20.63
CA ILE A 5 -18.80 17.49 -19.65
C ILE A 5 -18.73 16.02 -19.24
N LEU A 6 -17.72 15.30 -19.73
CA LEU A 6 -17.36 13.99 -19.19
C LEU A 6 -16.86 14.26 -17.77
N PHE A 7 -17.67 13.91 -16.77
CA PHE A 7 -17.20 13.74 -15.41
C PHE A 7 -16.16 12.62 -15.45
N SER A 8 -14.88 12.96 -15.34
CA SER A 8 -13.84 11.97 -15.04
C SER A 8 -14.10 11.47 -13.63
N VAL A 9 -14.67 10.29 -13.60
CA VAL A 9 -15.12 9.52 -12.44
C VAL A 9 -13.88 8.74 -11.97
N CYS A 10 -13.07 9.36 -11.10
CA CYS A 10 -11.98 8.70 -10.33
C CYS A 10 -12.58 7.72 -9.32
N VAL A 11 -13.18 6.62 -9.78
CA VAL A 11 -14.17 5.87 -8.98
C VAL A 11 -13.67 4.72 -8.12
N LEU A 12 -12.40 4.33 -8.11
CA LEU A 12 -12.00 3.17 -7.29
C LEU A 12 -10.92 3.41 -6.23
N ILE A 13 -10.29 4.59 -6.21
CA ILE A 13 -9.62 5.07 -4.98
C ILE A 13 -10.66 5.58 -3.96
N ALA A 14 -11.86 5.96 -4.42
CA ALA A 14 -12.93 6.52 -3.59
C ALA A 14 -13.84 5.48 -2.89
N ALA A 15 -13.73 4.19 -3.22
CA ALA A 15 -14.62 3.15 -2.69
C ALA A 15 -14.08 2.48 -1.40
N ALA A 16 -12.79 2.64 -1.10
CA ALA A 16 -12.27 2.36 0.24
C ALA A 16 -12.31 3.68 0.99
N GLY A 17 -13.02 3.77 2.12
CA GLY A 17 -13.05 4.97 2.97
C GLY A 17 -11.66 5.53 3.32
N CYS A 18 -11.62 6.65 4.04
CA CYS A 18 -10.38 7.36 4.38
C CYS A 18 -9.22 6.41 4.77
N PRO A 19 -8.04 6.53 4.15
CA PRO A 19 -6.98 5.54 4.30
C PRO A 19 -6.53 5.43 5.76
N VAL A 20 -6.26 4.20 6.21
CA VAL A 20 -5.68 3.96 7.52
C VAL A 20 -4.17 3.87 7.39
N VAL A 21 -3.49 4.82 8.00
CA VAL A 21 -2.03 4.97 7.93
C VAL A 21 -1.41 4.83 9.32
N SER A 22 -0.09 4.64 9.39
CA SER A 22 0.63 4.52 10.64
C SER A 22 1.91 5.35 10.68
N LEU A 23 2.22 5.91 11.85
CA LEU A 23 3.51 6.58 12.10
C LEU A 23 4.67 5.59 12.29
N GLN A 24 4.40 4.29 12.36
CA GLN A 24 5.37 3.26 12.67
C GLN A 24 5.20 2.07 11.71
N PRO A 25 6.28 1.33 11.42
CA PRO A 25 6.19 0.13 10.61
C PRO A 25 5.49 -1.02 11.34
N LEU A 26 5.12 -2.06 10.60
CA LEU A 26 4.55 -3.32 11.05
C LEU A 26 5.62 -4.32 11.52
N TYR A 27 6.91 -3.94 11.53
CA TYR A 27 8.06 -4.73 11.96
C TYR A 27 9.01 -3.91 12.84
N ASN A 28 9.80 -4.53 13.71
CA ASN A 28 10.79 -3.81 14.52
C ASN A 28 12.19 -3.78 13.87
N SER A 29 12.49 -4.75 13.01
CA SER A 29 13.77 -4.84 12.31
C SER A 29 13.62 -5.52 10.95
N THR A 30 14.58 -5.29 10.05
CA THR A 30 14.61 -5.90 8.71
C THR A 30 14.81 -7.42 8.76
N GLU A 31 15.27 -7.98 9.88
CA GLU A 31 15.42 -9.42 10.07
C GLU A 31 14.07 -10.15 10.07
N GLU A 32 13.00 -9.49 10.53
CA GLU A 32 11.62 -10.01 10.55
C GLU A 32 10.97 -10.05 9.16
N LEU A 33 11.58 -9.39 8.16
CA LEU A 33 11.02 -9.32 6.83
C LEU A 33 11.18 -10.65 6.10
N VAL A 34 10.18 -10.93 5.27
CA VAL A 34 10.19 -12.05 4.32
C VAL A 34 10.40 -11.50 2.92
N PHE A 35 11.06 -12.28 2.06
CA PHE A 35 11.24 -11.92 0.67
C PHE A 35 10.67 -13.03 -0.21
N LYS A 36 9.80 -12.63 -1.14
CA LYS A 36 9.19 -13.42 -2.21
C LYS A 36 9.67 -12.87 -3.56
N PRO A 37 10.60 -13.55 -4.26
CA PRO A 37 11.03 -13.13 -5.59
C PRO A 37 9.86 -13.11 -6.59
N GLU A 38 8.81 -13.88 -6.32
CA GLU A 38 7.59 -13.92 -7.14
C GLU A 38 6.86 -12.58 -7.16
N LEU A 39 7.06 -11.68 -6.17
CA LEU A 39 6.43 -10.36 -6.21
C LEU A 39 7.10 -9.44 -7.24
N VAL A 40 8.38 -9.66 -7.55
CA VAL A 40 9.16 -8.80 -8.45
C VAL A 40 8.57 -8.87 -9.86
N GLY A 41 8.49 -7.70 -10.52
CA GLY A 41 7.91 -7.53 -11.84
C GLY A 41 6.77 -6.53 -11.87
N ARG A 42 6.04 -6.52 -12.99
CA ARG A 42 4.96 -5.57 -13.25
C ARG A 42 3.59 -6.22 -13.11
N TRP A 43 2.66 -5.46 -12.56
CA TRP A 43 1.31 -5.88 -12.25
C TRP A 43 0.34 -4.80 -12.71
N ALA A 44 -0.62 -5.15 -13.56
CA ALA A 44 -1.64 -4.22 -14.06
C ALA A 44 -3.04 -4.72 -13.69
N GLY A 45 -3.94 -3.81 -13.39
CA GLY A 45 -5.36 -4.11 -13.15
C GLY A 45 -6.23 -3.38 -14.17
N ASP A 46 -7.54 -3.49 -13.98
CA ASP A 46 -8.52 -2.80 -14.83
C ASP A 46 -8.75 -1.33 -14.41
N ASP A 47 -7.97 -0.80 -13.46
CA ASP A 47 -8.09 0.58 -12.97
C ASP A 47 -7.64 1.57 -14.06
N ALA A 48 -8.54 2.45 -14.48
CA ALA A 48 -8.28 3.43 -15.54
C ALA A 48 -7.21 4.48 -15.20
N GLY A 49 -6.80 4.61 -13.93
CA GLY A 49 -5.79 5.56 -13.48
C GLY A 49 -4.38 5.00 -13.33
N LEU A 50 -4.26 3.69 -13.08
CA LEU A 50 -2.98 3.00 -12.88
C LEU A 50 -2.60 2.26 -14.16
N GLU A 51 -1.47 2.61 -14.78
CA GLU A 51 -0.95 1.85 -15.93
C GLU A 51 -0.42 0.50 -15.47
N TYR A 52 0.49 0.51 -14.48
CA TYR A 52 0.98 -0.68 -13.81
C TYR A 52 1.68 -0.32 -12.49
N MET A 53 1.76 -1.33 -11.62
CA MET A 53 2.55 -1.34 -10.40
C MET A 53 3.79 -2.20 -10.64
N GLU A 54 4.98 -1.64 -10.39
CA GLU A 54 6.24 -2.36 -10.53
C GLU A 54 6.87 -2.60 -9.16
N PHE A 55 7.26 -3.85 -8.89
CA PHE A 55 8.11 -4.18 -7.75
C PHE A 55 9.51 -4.55 -8.24
N SER A 56 10.52 -3.90 -7.69
CA SER A 56 11.93 -4.23 -7.87
C SER A 56 12.58 -4.56 -6.53
N GLN A 57 13.63 -5.38 -6.54
CA GLN A 57 14.40 -5.65 -5.33
C GLN A 57 15.31 -4.46 -5.02
N ASP A 58 15.21 -3.90 -3.81
CA ASP A 58 16.04 -2.79 -3.36
C ASP A 58 17.25 -3.29 -2.52
N SER A 59 16.99 -4.25 -1.63
CA SER A 59 18.03 -4.93 -0.85
C SER A 59 17.66 -6.40 -0.62
N SER A 60 18.40 -7.12 0.23
CA SER A 60 18.19 -8.56 0.45
C SER A 60 16.73 -8.93 0.79
N LYS A 61 15.99 -8.06 1.48
CA LYS A 61 14.61 -8.30 1.93
C LYS A 61 13.63 -7.14 1.68
N MET A 62 14.06 -6.07 1.03
CA MET A 62 13.23 -4.90 0.73
C MET A 62 12.93 -4.81 -0.75
N TYR A 63 11.77 -4.24 -1.06
CA TYR A 63 11.36 -3.88 -2.41
C TYR A 63 11.31 -2.36 -2.56
N THR A 64 11.51 -1.89 -3.78
CA THR A 64 10.91 -0.63 -4.22
C THR A 64 9.63 -0.97 -4.97
N MET A 65 8.52 -0.33 -4.60
CA MET A 65 7.29 -0.34 -5.37
C MET A 65 7.13 1.01 -6.08
N THR A 66 6.91 0.98 -7.39
CA THR A 66 6.59 2.16 -8.19
C THR A 66 5.17 2.02 -8.74
N LEU A 67 4.31 3.00 -8.47
CA LEU A 67 3.03 3.16 -9.14
C LEU A 67 3.27 4.02 -10.37
N HIS A 68 3.03 3.46 -11.56
CA HIS A 68 3.08 4.20 -12.82
C HIS A 68 1.65 4.60 -13.19
N GLU A 69 1.38 5.89 -13.08
CA GLU A 69 0.16 6.52 -13.55
C GLU A 69 0.50 7.35 -14.80
N LYS A 70 -0.51 7.68 -15.60
CA LYS A 70 -0.34 8.32 -16.92
C LYS A 70 0.65 9.49 -16.96
N ASP A 71 0.64 10.34 -15.93
CA ASP A 71 1.42 11.57 -15.87
C ASP A 71 2.28 11.67 -14.60
N ASN A 72 2.37 10.59 -13.80
CA ASN A 72 3.03 10.62 -12.51
C ASN A 72 3.59 9.26 -12.09
N GLU A 73 4.66 9.28 -11.31
CA GLU A 73 5.20 8.09 -10.66
C GLU A 73 5.30 8.31 -9.16
N ILE A 74 4.82 7.35 -8.38
CA ILE A 74 4.92 7.38 -6.93
C ILE A 74 5.70 6.16 -6.47
N ARG A 75 6.77 6.38 -5.72
CA ARG A 75 7.69 5.34 -5.26
C ARG A 75 7.55 5.11 -3.76
N PHE A 76 7.67 3.86 -3.35
CA PHE A 76 7.58 3.41 -1.97
C PHE A 76 8.71 2.45 -1.65
N ALA A 77 9.32 2.60 -0.47
CA ALA A 77 10.08 1.54 0.16
C ALA A 77 9.09 0.54 0.77
N VAL A 78 9.26 -0.74 0.48
CA VAL A 78 8.30 -1.78 0.90
C VAL A 78 8.99 -2.91 1.63
N GLY A 79 8.58 -3.14 2.87
CA GLY A 79 8.92 -4.33 3.64
C GLY A 79 7.76 -5.33 3.62
N MET A 80 8.03 -6.62 3.48
CA MET A 80 7.01 -7.66 3.58
C MET A 80 7.10 -8.41 4.90
N VAL A 81 5.98 -8.58 5.60
CA VAL A 81 5.88 -9.35 6.85
C VAL A 81 4.81 -10.43 6.73
N GLU A 82 4.99 -11.53 7.45
CA GLU A 82 3.97 -12.56 7.60
C GLU A 82 3.25 -12.40 8.95
N VAL A 83 1.91 -12.36 8.92
CA VAL A 83 1.06 -12.29 10.10
C VAL A 83 -0.02 -13.35 9.99
N LYS A 84 0.04 -14.37 10.87
CA LYS A 84 -0.93 -15.48 10.92
C LYS A 84 -1.08 -16.20 9.56
N GLY A 85 0.03 -16.45 8.87
CA GLY A 85 0.05 -17.12 7.57
C GLY A 85 -0.40 -16.24 6.39
N ARG A 86 -0.68 -14.96 6.61
CA ARG A 86 -0.98 -13.99 5.52
C ARG A 86 0.19 -13.04 5.33
N LEU A 87 0.44 -12.67 4.07
CA LEU A 87 1.45 -11.69 3.71
C LEU A 87 0.88 -10.28 3.83
N PHE A 88 1.70 -9.38 4.36
CA PHE A 88 1.43 -7.95 4.42
C PHE A 88 2.61 -7.19 3.83
N LEU A 89 2.31 -6.22 2.99
CA LEU A 89 3.23 -5.17 2.57
C LEU A 89 3.09 -4.00 3.54
N ASP A 90 4.23 -3.50 4.01
CA ASP A 90 4.37 -2.25 4.71
C ASP A 90 5.01 -1.25 3.75
N LEU A 91 4.22 -0.27 3.32
CA LEU A 91 4.58 0.72 2.31
C LEU A 91 4.94 2.04 3.01
N LEU A 92 6.12 2.57 2.73
CA LEU A 92 6.53 3.91 3.11
C LEU A 92 6.83 4.70 1.82
N PRO A 93 6.14 5.82 1.53
CA PRO A 93 6.45 6.61 0.33
C PRO A 93 7.90 7.09 0.36
N GLU A 94 8.53 7.37 -0.78
CA GLU A 94 9.86 7.99 -0.82
C GLU A 94 9.89 9.32 -0.04
N GLU A 95 11.07 9.71 0.43
CA GLU A 95 11.24 10.96 1.18
C GLU A 95 10.86 12.15 0.30
N PRO A 96 10.04 13.08 0.84
CA PRO A 96 9.76 14.31 0.14
C PRO A 96 11.07 15.08 -0.07
N LYS A 97 11.24 15.66 -1.25
CA LYS A 97 12.43 16.42 -1.62
C LYS A 97 12.20 17.92 -1.43
N GLY A 98 13.28 18.66 -1.22
CA GLY A 98 13.29 20.12 -1.12
C GLY A 98 13.23 20.65 0.31
N ASP A 99 13.32 21.97 0.45
CA ASP A 99 13.49 22.64 1.76
C ASP A 99 12.35 22.33 2.74
N SER A 100 11.15 22.01 2.23
CA SER A 100 9.98 21.71 3.07
C SER A 100 9.98 20.30 3.68
N ALA A 101 10.88 19.41 3.27
CA ALA A 101 10.89 18.00 3.65
C ALA A 101 10.92 17.78 5.17
N MET A 102 11.62 18.65 5.91
CA MET A 102 11.75 18.54 7.37
C MET A 102 10.43 18.74 8.14
N TRP A 103 9.40 19.31 7.51
CA TRP A 103 8.07 19.49 8.12
C TRP A 103 7.06 18.42 7.66
N LEU A 104 7.48 17.47 6.83
CA LEU A 104 6.62 16.42 6.30
C LEU A 104 6.96 15.08 6.97
N GLN A 105 5.96 14.48 7.59
CA GLN A 105 6.07 13.15 8.18
C GLN A 105 5.54 12.12 7.21
N GLN A 106 6.40 11.23 6.73
CA GLN A 106 5.96 10.05 5.97
C GLN A 106 5.18 9.12 6.89
N MET A 107 4.17 8.47 6.32
CA MET A 107 3.34 7.51 7.03
C MET A 107 3.33 6.19 6.28
N HIS A 108 3.31 5.12 7.05
CA HIS A 108 3.21 3.76 6.56
C HIS A 108 1.76 3.42 6.20
N GLU A 109 1.59 2.58 5.19
CA GLU A 109 0.32 1.92 4.91
C GLU A 109 0.53 0.40 4.85
N PHE A 110 -0.44 -0.37 5.35
CA PHE A 110 -0.35 -1.83 5.40
C PHE A 110 -1.36 -2.46 4.43
N TRP A 111 -0.84 -3.24 3.48
CA TRP A 111 -1.66 -3.96 2.51
C TRP A 111 -1.54 -5.46 2.74
N SER A 112 -2.66 -6.14 2.97
CA SER A 112 -2.67 -7.61 2.91
C SER A 112 -2.66 -8.05 1.46
N ILE A 113 -1.84 -9.06 1.13
CA ILE A 113 -1.75 -9.59 -0.22
C ILE A 113 -2.00 -11.10 -0.27
N ASP A 114 -2.61 -11.54 -1.35
CA ASP A 114 -2.59 -12.92 -1.83
C ASP A 114 -1.82 -12.92 -3.16
N LEU A 115 -0.64 -13.55 -3.12
CA LEU A 115 0.30 -13.59 -4.22
C LEU A 115 0.32 -15.00 -4.80
N ASN A 116 -0.10 -15.10 -6.06
CA ASN A 116 0.08 -16.29 -6.87
C ASN A 116 0.97 -15.96 -8.07
N LYS A 117 1.25 -16.94 -8.94
CA LYS A 117 2.19 -16.78 -10.04
C LYS A 117 1.90 -15.56 -10.92
N ASP A 118 0.64 -15.41 -11.31
CA ASP A 118 0.19 -14.41 -12.29
C ASP A 118 -0.89 -13.47 -11.74
N THR A 119 -1.25 -13.59 -10.46
CA THR A 119 -2.24 -12.73 -9.80
C THR A 119 -1.74 -12.20 -8.47
N LEU A 120 -2.04 -10.93 -8.21
CA LEU A 120 -1.78 -10.23 -6.97
C LEU A 120 -3.10 -9.61 -6.50
N ALA A 121 -3.74 -10.20 -5.51
CA ALA A 121 -4.91 -9.61 -4.87
C ALA A 121 -4.46 -8.79 -3.66
N VAL A 122 -4.93 -7.55 -3.58
CA VAL A 122 -4.51 -6.59 -2.55
C VAL A 122 -5.73 -6.12 -1.76
N LYS A 123 -5.62 -6.18 -0.43
CA LYS A 123 -6.63 -5.68 0.50
C LYS A 123 -6.03 -4.62 1.41
N ARG A 124 -6.68 -3.46 1.46
CA ARG A 124 -6.33 -2.37 2.37
C ARG A 124 -7.15 -2.48 3.65
N MET A 125 -6.64 -1.94 4.75
CA MET A 125 -7.45 -1.84 5.97
C MET A 125 -8.62 -0.86 5.74
N SER A 126 -9.80 -1.23 6.21
CA SER A 126 -11.01 -0.42 6.01
C SER A 126 -11.01 0.80 6.92
N GLY A 127 -10.97 1.99 6.31
CA GLY A 127 -11.13 3.28 6.98
C GLY A 127 -12.41 3.34 7.80
N ASP A 128 -13.54 3.02 7.16
CA ASP A 128 -14.88 3.04 7.76
C ASP A 128 -14.96 2.10 8.97
N TRP A 129 -14.41 0.88 8.87
CA TRP A 129 -14.40 -0.07 9.98
C TRP A 129 -13.53 0.43 11.14
N THR A 130 -12.38 1.06 10.85
CA THR A 130 -11.54 1.62 11.91
C THR A 130 -12.17 2.86 12.55
N GLY A 131 -12.79 3.72 11.76
CA GLY A 131 -13.51 4.92 12.21
C GLY A 131 -14.69 4.55 13.10
N ASP A 132 -15.56 3.65 12.65
CA ASP A 132 -16.71 3.16 13.43
C ASP A 132 -16.30 2.58 14.79
N ARG A 133 -15.22 1.79 14.80
CA ARG A 133 -14.69 1.22 16.05
C ARG A 133 -14.05 2.29 16.93
N SER A 134 -13.40 3.29 16.36
CA SER A 134 -12.86 4.43 17.11
C SER A 134 -13.99 5.19 17.80
N GLU A 135 -15.00 5.63 17.05
CA GLU A 135 -16.16 6.37 17.54
C GLU A 135 -16.91 5.63 18.65
N LYS A 136 -17.03 4.30 18.52
CA LYS A 136 -17.68 3.45 19.53
C LYS A 136 -16.80 3.09 20.73
N GLY A 137 -15.56 3.60 20.80
CA GLY A 137 -14.60 3.27 21.86
C GLY A 137 -14.13 1.81 21.87
N ARG A 138 -14.19 1.15 20.70
CA ARG A 138 -13.87 -0.28 20.51
C ARG A 138 -12.52 -0.52 19.83
N LEU A 139 -11.87 0.54 19.33
CA LEU A 139 -10.55 0.47 18.73
C LEU A 139 -9.45 0.61 19.80
N TRP A 140 -8.90 -0.53 20.22
CA TRP A 140 -7.95 -0.58 21.34
C TRP A 140 -6.49 -0.24 20.97
N VAL A 141 -6.14 -0.27 19.69
CA VAL A 141 -4.80 0.14 19.22
C VAL A 141 -4.68 1.65 19.37
N ARG A 142 -3.51 2.17 19.74
CA ARG A 142 -3.32 3.63 19.83
C ARG A 142 -3.46 4.26 18.45
N HIS A 143 -4.29 5.28 18.36
CA HIS A 143 -4.60 5.98 17.13
C HIS A 143 -5.05 7.40 17.44
N GLU A 144 -5.04 8.25 16.43
CA GLU A 144 -5.67 9.56 16.40
C GLU A 144 -6.61 9.64 15.19
N ILE A 145 -7.65 10.47 15.26
CA ILE A 145 -8.49 10.82 14.12
C ILE A 145 -8.16 12.26 13.71
N ILE A 146 -7.67 12.46 12.49
CA ILE A 146 -7.33 13.77 11.94
C ILE A 146 -7.92 13.86 10.53
N ASP A 147 -8.75 14.88 10.27
CA ASP A 147 -9.44 15.07 8.98
C ASP A 147 -10.13 13.77 8.49
N ASP A 148 -10.87 13.13 9.39
CA ASP A 148 -11.58 11.85 9.18
C ASP A 148 -10.68 10.64 8.84
N LYS A 149 -9.35 10.78 8.96
CA LYS A 149 -8.39 9.69 8.76
C LYS A 149 -7.99 9.07 10.09
N THR A 150 -7.97 7.74 10.12
CA THR A 150 -7.38 7.01 11.24
C THR A 150 -5.86 6.94 11.08
N ILE A 151 -5.13 7.52 12.03
CA ILE A 151 -3.67 7.48 12.08
C ILE A 151 -3.26 6.60 13.26
N LEU A 152 -2.68 5.44 12.98
CA LEU A 152 -2.17 4.52 14.00
C LEU A 152 -0.84 5.02 14.56
N THR A 153 -0.77 5.17 15.88
CA THR A 153 0.39 5.71 16.62
C THR A 153 1.05 4.69 17.55
N ALA A 154 0.59 3.44 17.50
CA ALA A 154 1.14 2.36 18.31
C ALA A 154 2.52 1.91 17.81
N LYS A 155 3.34 1.35 18.72
CA LYS A 155 4.63 0.72 18.37
C LYS A 155 4.44 -0.54 17.50
N PRO A 156 5.46 -0.97 16.73
CA PRO A 156 5.33 -2.09 15.78
C PRO A 156 4.75 -3.38 16.38
N ASP A 157 5.19 -3.81 17.57
CA ASP A 157 4.63 -4.99 18.24
C ASP A 157 3.12 -4.90 18.52
N ARG A 158 2.64 -3.71 18.88
CA ARG A 158 1.22 -3.44 19.13
C ARG A 158 0.45 -3.42 17.81
N LEU A 159 1.01 -2.84 16.74
CA LEU A 159 0.44 -2.86 15.39
C LEU A 159 0.33 -4.29 14.86
N LYS A 160 1.38 -5.10 14.98
CA LYS A 160 1.37 -6.51 14.57
C LYS A 160 0.33 -7.32 15.35
N ARG A 161 0.15 -7.06 16.64
CA ARG A 161 -0.96 -7.66 17.43
C ARG A 161 -2.34 -7.19 16.97
N PHE A 162 -2.47 -5.93 16.59
CA PHE A 162 -3.71 -5.37 16.07
C PHE A 162 -4.10 -6.02 14.74
N VAL A 163 -3.18 -6.04 13.78
CA VAL A 163 -3.39 -6.72 12.49
C VAL A 163 -3.68 -8.20 12.70
N ARG A 164 -2.91 -8.91 13.54
CA ARG A 164 -3.15 -10.34 13.86
C ARG A 164 -4.54 -10.61 14.41
N LYS A 165 -5.09 -9.69 15.22
CA LYS A 165 -6.42 -9.86 15.83
C LYS A 165 -7.54 -9.79 14.80
N TRP A 166 -7.38 -8.94 13.78
CA TRP A 166 -8.44 -8.60 12.84
C TRP A 166 -8.23 -9.16 11.43
N VAL A 167 -7.12 -9.85 11.18
CA VAL A 167 -6.77 -10.43 9.87
C VAL A 167 -7.88 -11.30 9.27
N ASP A 168 -8.67 -12.00 10.10
CA ASP A 168 -9.77 -12.86 9.65
C ASP A 168 -11.16 -12.19 9.74
N ASP A 169 -11.24 -10.94 10.20
CA ASP A 169 -12.49 -10.17 10.20
C ASP A 169 -12.72 -9.66 8.76
N PRO A 170 -13.80 -10.10 8.08
CA PRO A 170 -14.06 -9.72 6.69
C PRO A 170 -14.32 -8.23 6.52
N ASP A 171 -14.77 -7.54 7.57
CA ASP A 171 -15.09 -6.10 7.51
C ASP A 171 -13.86 -5.23 7.82
N ALA A 172 -12.83 -5.80 8.44
CA ALA A 172 -11.61 -5.07 8.81
C ALA A 172 -10.75 -4.68 7.61
N PHE A 173 -10.97 -5.33 6.46
CA PHE A 173 -10.27 -5.08 5.23
C PHE A 173 -11.27 -4.77 4.13
N ALA A 174 -10.97 -3.77 3.30
CA ALA A 174 -11.78 -3.45 2.15
C ALA A 174 -11.79 -4.60 1.13
N GLU A 175 -12.72 -4.53 0.18
CA GLU A 175 -12.74 -5.46 -0.94
C GLU A 175 -11.39 -5.45 -1.68
N ALA A 176 -10.98 -6.63 -2.16
CA ALA A 176 -9.71 -6.76 -2.83
C ALA A 176 -9.79 -6.16 -4.24
N PHE A 177 -8.79 -5.39 -4.63
CA PHE A 177 -8.50 -5.18 -6.04
C PHE A 177 -7.47 -6.23 -6.49
N THR A 178 -7.61 -6.69 -7.73
CA THR A 178 -6.74 -7.73 -8.29
C THR A 178 -5.93 -7.16 -9.44
N LEU A 179 -4.64 -7.46 -9.41
CA LEU A 179 -3.70 -7.15 -10.48
C LEU A 179 -3.21 -8.45 -11.12
N HIS A 180 -2.90 -8.36 -12.40
CA HIS A 180 -2.36 -9.45 -13.20
C HIS A 180 -0.94 -9.12 -13.62
N ARG A 181 -0.08 -10.14 -13.62
CA ARG A 181 1.29 -9.97 -14.08
C ARG A 181 1.29 -9.57 -15.56
N VAL A 182 2.04 -8.53 -15.88
CA VAL A 182 2.27 -8.09 -17.26
C VAL A 182 3.76 -8.20 -17.63
N PRO A 183 4.08 -8.42 -18.91
CA PRO A 183 5.47 -8.42 -19.34
C PRO A 183 6.16 -7.10 -18.99
N SER A 184 7.39 -7.17 -18.49
CA SER A 184 8.29 -6.03 -18.58
C SER A 184 8.51 -5.71 -20.07
N PRO A 185 8.50 -4.44 -20.50
CA PRO A 185 9.01 -4.07 -21.81
C PRO A 185 10.37 -4.72 -22.00
N PRO A 186 10.75 -5.09 -23.23
CA PRO A 186 12.15 -5.34 -23.52
C PRO A 186 12.95 -4.17 -22.95
N ASP A 187 14.06 -4.43 -22.25
CA ASP A 187 14.99 -3.37 -21.86
C ASP A 187 15.22 -2.50 -23.11
N ASP A 188 14.62 -1.31 -23.15
CA ASP A 188 14.99 -0.31 -24.14
C ASP A 188 16.45 -0.07 -23.88
N ALA A 189 17.27 -0.54 -24.82
CA ALA A 189 18.72 -0.58 -24.75
C ALA A 189 19.21 0.67 -24.03
N LYS A 190 19.76 0.49 -22.82
CA LYS A 190 20.58 1.53 -22.19
C LYS A 190 21.49 2.05 -23.29
N PRO A 191 21.43 3.34 -23.66
CA PRO A 191 22.29 3.84 -24.71
C PRO A 191 23.71 3.50 -24.29
N SER A 192 24.37 2.68 -25.10
CA SER A 192 25.78 2.37 -24.97
C SER A 192 26.49 3.70 -24.81
N GLN A 193 27.09 3.93 -23.65
CA GLN A 193 28.01 5.04 -23.48
C GLN A 193 29.16 4.80 -24.45
N GLN A 194 29.16 5.56 -25.55
CA GLN A 194 30.28 5.78 -26.43
C GLN A 194 30.72 7.24 -26.26
#